data_AF-A0A9W5QA29-F1
#
_entry.id   AF-A0A9W5QA29-F1
#
_cell.length_a   1.000
_cell.length_b   1.000
_cell.length_c   1.000
_cell.angle_alpha   90.00
_cell.angle_beta   90.00
_cell.angle_gamma   90.00
#
_symmetry.space_group_name_H-M   'P 1'
#
loop_
_entity.id
_entity.type
_entity.pdbx_description
1 polymer ?
#
loop_
_entity_poly.entity_id
_entity_poly.type
_entity_poly.pdbx_seq_one_letter_code
_entity_poly.pdbx_strand_id
1 'polypeptide(L)'
;MTYHYKILDAIGIADSSYINIHVGGAYGNKEKAIERFHENIKKLPTHIKKQMTLENDDKTYTTAETLSICQKENIPFVFDYHHHMANLCEEPLEELLPAIFETWSHTNISPKVHISSPRSEKEFRAHAEYIDLEFIKPFLHIAKKHNHNFDIMIESKQKDLALFQLIDELSAIRGIKRISGAMLQW
;
A
#
# COMPACT_ATOMS: atom_id res chain seq x y z
N MET A 1 -17.02 -4.63 3.06
CA MET A 1 -17.24 -3.91 1.78
C MET A 1 -18.52 -3.09 1.75
N THR A 2 -19.74 -3.66 1.66
CA THR A 2 -20.99 -2.88 1.50
C THR A 2 -21.22 -1.82 2.57
N TYR A 3 -20.98 -2.16 3.84
CA TYR A 3 -21.10 -1.18 4.93
C TYR A 3 -20.13 0.00 4.75
N HIS A 4 -18.86 -0.27 4.43
CA HIS A 4 -17.84 0.78 4.24
C HIS A 4 -18.17 1.66 3.04
N TYR A 5 -18.62 1.07 1.92
CA TYR A 5 -19.09 1.85 0.78
C TYR A 5 -20.25 2.79 1.15
N LYS A 6 -21.26 2.29 1.89
CA LYS A 6 -22.38 3.10 2.34
C LYS A 6 -21.95 4.28 3.23
N ILE A 7 -20.88 4.13 4.01
CA ILE A 7 -20.32 5.26 4.78
C ILE A 7 -19.71 6.29 3.84
N LEU A 8 -18.87 5.86 2.88
CA LEU A 8 -18.24 6.76 1.92
C LEU A 8 -19.27 7.49 1.06
N ASP A 9 -20.35 6.79 0.67
CA ASP A 9 -21.48 7.33 -0.06
C ASP A 9 -22.25 8.36 0.78
N ALA A 10 -22.54 8.03 2.04
CA ALA A 10 -23.26 8.93 2.95
C ALA A 10 -22.53 10.25 3.22
N ILE A 11 -21.19 10.25 3.19
CA ILE A 11 -20.37 11.47 3.34
C ILE A 11 -19.98 12.10 2.00
N GLY A 12 -20.44 11.56 0.87
CA GLY A 12 -20.27 12.14 -0.47
C GLY A 12 -18.88 11.99 -1.09
N ILE A 13 -18.07 11.03 -0.63
CA ILE A 13 -16.69 10.80 -1.12
C ILE A 13 -16.47 9.42 -1.73
N ALA A 14 -17.55 8.66 -1.98
CA ALA A 14 -17.47 7.31 -2.51
C ALA A 14 -16.58 7.21 -3.74
N ASP A 15 -16.79 8.07 -4.75
CA ASP A 15 -16.04 8.04 -6.02
C ASP A 15 -14.58 8.51 -5.91
N SER A 16 -14.17 9.10 -4.78
CA SER A 16 -12.82 9.60 -4.54
C SER A 16 -12.10 8.86 -3.41
N SER A 17 -12.62 7.73 -2.96
CA SER A 17 -12.10 6.97 -1.83
C SER A 17 -12.02 5.48 -2.14
N TYR A 18 -11.09 4.79 -1.48
CA TYR A 18 -10.89 3.35 -1.62
C TYR A 18 -11.04 2.62 -0.28
N ILE A 19 -11.49 1.38 -0.38
CA ILE A 19 -11.63 0.42 0.71
C ILE A 19 -10.53 -0.63 0.51
N ASN A 20 -9.50 -0.53 1.34
CA ASN A 20 -8.33 -1.39 1.26
C ASN A 20 -8.53 -2.69 2.05
N ILE A 21 -8.13 -3.81 1.44
CA ILE A 21 -8.17 -5.14 2.05
C ILE A 21 -6.95 -5.96 1.61
N HIS A 22 -6.56 -6.96 2.41
CA HIS A 22 -5.66 -8.01 1.93
C HIS A 22 -6.41 -9.04 1.08
N VAL A 23 -5.66 -9.87 0.34
CA VAL A 23 -6.20 -10.99 -0.46
C VAL A 23 -6.93 -12.02 0.43
N GLY A 24 -6.42 -12.28 1.65
CA GLY A 24 -7.02 -13.16 2.63
C GLY A 24 -6.08 -14.27 3.09
N GLY A 25 -6.64 -15.44 3.46
CA GLY A 25 -5.86 -16.60 3.91
C GLY A 25 -5.61 -17.63 2.82
N ALA A 26 -4.54 -18.41 2.95
CA ALA A 26 -4.26 -19.54 2.04
C ALA A 26 -5.19 -20.76 2.25
N TYR A 27 -5.80 -20.90 3.44
CA TYR A 27 -6.70 -22.03 3.78
C TYR A 27 -6.13 -23.41 3.39
N GLY A 28 -4.82 -23.61 3.60
CA GLY A 28 -4.10 -24.85 3.29
C GLY A 28 -3.71 -25.04 1.82
N ASN A 29 -4.21 -24.24 0.88
CA ASN A 29 -3.80 -24.26 -0.52
C ASN A 29 -4.00 -22.88 -1.16
N LYS A 30 -2.87 -22.20 -1.45
CA LYS A 30 -2.85 -20.85 -2.00
C LYS A 30 -3.51 -20.77 -3.38
N GLU A 31 -3.25 -21.73 -4.28
CA GLU A 31 -3.80 -21.67 -5.65
C GLU A 31 -5.33 -21.65 -5.63
N LYS A 32 -5.94 -22.60 -4.91
CA LYS A 32 -7.39 -22.68 -4.73
C LYS A 32 -7.95 -21.47 -4.00
N ALA A 33 -7.20 -20.88 -3.07
CA ALA A 33 -7.63 -19.66 -2.38
C ALA A 33 -7.70 -18.47 -3.34
N ILE A 34 -6.73 -18.33 -4.25
CA ILE A 34 -6.74 -17.32 -5.31
C ILE A 34 -7.89 -17.57 -6.29
N GLU A 35 -8.14 -18.83 -6.70
CA GLU A 35 -9.30 -19.18 -7.53
C GLU A 35 -10.61 -18.72 -6.89
N ARG A 36 -10.82 -19.03 -5.60
CA ARG A 36 -12.00 -18.58 -4.85
C ARG A 36 -12.08 -17.07 -4.73
N PHE A 37 -10.93 -16.39 -4.59
CA PHE A 37 -10.89 -14.92 -4.58
C PHE A 37 -11.45 -14.36 -5.91
N HIS A 38 -10.95 -14.85 -7.04
CA HIS A 38 -11.43 -14.44 -8.38
C HIS A 38 -12.93 -14.73 -8.60
N GLU A 39 -13.44 -15.84 -8.08
CA GLU A 39 -14.86 -16.17 -8.19
C GLU A 39 -15.73 -15.25 -7.33
N ASN A 40 -15.29 -14.96 -6.11
CA ASN A 40 -16.08 -14.18 -5.16
C ASN A 40 -16.06 -12.69 -5.48
N ILE A 41 -14.96 -12.15 -6.00
CA ILE A 41 -14.87 -10.73 -6.30
C ILE A 41 -15.85 -10.31 -7.42
N LYS A 42 -16.17 -11.22 -8.33
CA LYS A 42 -17.17 -11.03 -9.38
C LYS A 42 -18.61 -10.92 -8.84
N LYS A 43 -18.85 -11.36 -7.60
CA LYS A 43 -20.16 -11.29 -6.94
C LYS A 43 -20.39 -9.93 -6.25
N LEU A 44 -19.35 -9.10 -6.09
CA LEU A 44 -19.51 -7.76 -5.52
C LEU A 44 -20.25 -6.85 -6.51
N PRO A 45 -21.19 -6.01 -6.02
CA PRO A 45 -21.77 -4.95 -6.85
C PRO A 45 -20.67 -4.07 -7.45
N THR A 46 -20.78 -3.77 -8.75
CA THR A 46 -19.74 -3.08 -9.52
C THR A 46 -19.28 -1.76 -8.88
N HIS A 47 -20.22 -0.96 -8.36
CA HIS A 47 -19.90 0.31 -7.71
C HIS A 47 -19.06 0.14 -6.43
N ILE A 48 -19.22 -0.99 -5.73
CA ILE A 48 -18.41 -1.33 -4.53
C ILE A 48 -17.06 -1.88 -4.97
N LYS A 49 -17.03 -2.78 -5.97
CA LYS A 49 -15.78 -3.35 -6.50
C LYS A 49 -14.84 -2.25 -7.02
N LYS A 50 -15.40 -1.22 -7.67
CA LYS A 50 -14.65 -0.07 -8.20
C LYS A 50 -13.86 0.66 -7.11
N GLN A 51 -14.40 0.73 -5.89
CA GLN A 51 -13.77 1.43 -4.76
C GLN A 51 -12.99 0.49 -3.85
N MET A 52 -12.48 -0.63 -4.37
CA MET A 52 -11.65 -1.56 -3.63
C MET A 52 -10.19 -1.44 -4.06
N THR A 53 -9.27 -1.59 -3.12
CA THR A 53 -7.86 -1.84 -3.38
C THR A 53 -7.43 -3.15 -2.74
N LEU A 54 -6.32 -3.71 -3.21
CA LEU A 54 -5.66 -4.84 -2.56
C LEU A 54 -4.29 -4.42 -2.01
N GLU A 55 -3.87 -5.06 -0.93
CA GLU A 55 -2.59 -4.83 -0.27
C GLU A 55 -1.87 -6.17 -0.03
N ASN A 56 -0.55 -6.20 -0.25
CA ASN A 56 0.30 -7.35 0.10
C ASN A 56 0.39 -7.49 1.62
N ASP A 57 0.67 -8.70 2.08
CA ASP A 57 0.68 -8.98 3.52
C ASP A 57 1.99 -9.65 3.99
N ASP A 58 2.19 -9.67 5.30
CA ASP A 58 3.41 -10.08 5.98
C ASP A 58 3.62 -11.61 6.13
N LYS A 59 2.72 -12.43 5.59
CA LYS A 59 2.67 -13.88 5.86
C LYS A 59 2.29 -14.75 4.67
N THR A 60 1.25 -14.35 3.96
CA THR A 60 0.49 -15.17 3.03
C THR A 60 0.80 -14.73 1.62
N TYR A 61 0.36 -13.57 1.17
CA TYR A 61 0.51 -13.16 -0.22
C TYR A 61 1.60 -12.11 -0.37
N THR A 62 2.64 -12.47 -1.11
CA THR A 62 3.76 -11.58 -1.42
C THR A 62 3.33 -10.43 -2.33
N THR A 63 4.23 -9.46 -2.54
CA THR A 63 4.01 -8.35 -3.48
C THR A 63 3.75 -8.84 -4.90
N ALA A 64 4.55 -9.79 -5.41
CA ALA A 64 4.39 -10.32 -6.76
C ALA A 64 3.05 -11.05 -6.96
N GLU A 65 2.66 -11.90 -5.98
CA GLU A 65 1.36 -12.60 -6.01
C GLU A 65 0.19 -11.60 -5.99
N THR A 66 0.26 -10.59 -5.13
CA THR A 66 -0.79 -9.57 -5.02
C THR A 66 -0.87 -8.72 -6.29
N LEU A 67 0.26 -8.33 -6.88
CA LEU A 67 0.32 -7.60 -8.14
C LEU A 67 -0.35 -8.38 -9.27
N SER A 68 -0.07 -9.68 -9.37
CA SER A 68 -0.69 -10.56 -10.39
C SER A 68 -2.22 -10.58 -10.27
N ILE A 69 -2.75 -10.66 -9.05
CA ILE A 69 -4.20 -10.60 -8.80
C ILE A 69 -4.76 -9.24 -9.19
N CYS A 70 -4.08 -8.15 -8.82
CA CYS A 70 -4.48 -6.77 -9.13
C CYS A 70 -4.57 -6.53 -10.64
N GLN A 71 -3.55 -6.95 -11.39
CA GLN A 71 -3.51 -6.83 -12.85
C GLN A 71 -4.63 -7.64 -13.51
N LYS A 72 -4.86 -8.87 -13.07
CA LYS A 72 -5.90 -9.75 -13.63
C LYS A 72 -7.32 -9.22 -13.40
N GLU A 73 -7.57 -8.64 -12.24
CA GLU A 73 -8.92 -8.17 -11.85
C GLU A 73 -9.13 -6.67 -12.10
N ASN A 74 -8.10 -5.97 -12.60
CA ASN A 74 -8.04 -4.52 -12.75
C ASN A 74 -8.43 -3.79 -11.45
N ILE A 75 -7.72 -4.13 -10.37
CA ILE A 75 -7.88 -3.55 -9.02
C ILE A 75 -6.59 -2.77 -8.69
N PRO A 76 -6.66 -1.55 -8.16
CA PRO A 76 -5.47 -0.83 -7.74
C PRO A 76 -4.78 -1.48 -6.54
N PHE A 77 -3.45 -1.53 -6.58
CA PHE A 77 -2.60 -2.15 -5.56
C PHE A 77 -2.05 -1.08 -4.61
N VAL A 78 -2.49 -1.11 -3.36
CA VAL A 78 -1.83 -0.41 -2.26
C VAL A 78 -0.61 -1.20 -1.82
N PHE A 79 0.58 -0.75 -2.16
CA PHE A 79 1.82 -1.43 -1.76
C PHE A 79 2.18 -1.10 -0.32
N ASP A 80 2.38 -2.12 0.52
CA ASP A 80 2.94 -1.96 1.85
C ASP A 80 4.40 -2.44 1.87
N TYR A 81 5.30 -1.49 2.18
CA TYR A 81 6.74 -1.76 2.20
C TYR A 81 7.16 -2.62 3.39
N HIS A 82 6.57 -2.44 4.56
CA HIS A 82 6.93 -3.21 5.76
C HIS A 82 6.51 -4.68 5.60
N HIS A 83 5.32 -4.91 5.06
CA HIS A 83 4.84 -6.24 4.68
C HIS A 83 5.73 -6.89 3.62
N HIS A 84 6.17 -6.13 2.60
CA HIS A 84 7.11 -6.63 1.60
C HIS A 84 8.42 -7.11 2.24
N MET A 85 8.99 -6.31 3.14
CA MET A 85 10.22 -6.70 3.86
C MET A 85 10.02 -7.92 4.78
N ALA A 86 8.81 -8.14 5.28
CA ALA A 86 8.47 -9.31 6.11
C ALA A 86 8.15 -10.57 5.29
N ASN A 87 7.81 -10.41 4.01
CA ASN A 87 7.35 -11.47 3.11
C ASN A 87 7.80 -11.20 1.67
N LEU A 88 9.12 -11.31 1.46
CA LEU A 88 9.78 -11.03 0.20
C LEU A 88 9.34 -12.00 -0.90
N CYS A 89 9.25 -11.49 -2.12
CA CYS A 89 9.19 -12.28 -3.35
C CYS A 89 10.58 -12.37 -4.01
N GLU A 90 10.70 -13.18 -5.06
CA GLU A 90 11.97 -13.36 -5.78
C GLU A 90 12.31 -12.14 -6.64
N GLU A 91 11.28 -11.47 -7.18
CA GLU A 91 11.42 -10.31 -8.04
C GLU A 91 11.86 -9.06 -7.26
N PRO A 92 12.86 -8.30 -7.75
CA PRO A 92 13.28 -7.05 -7.13
C PRO A 92 12.17 -6.01 -7.09
N LEU A 93 12.08 -5.24 -6.00
CA LEU A 93 11.08 -4.19 -5.85
C LEU A 93 11.19 -3.11 -6.94
N GLU A 94 12.41 -2.81 -7.39
CA GLU A 94 12.69 -1.90 -8.51
C GLU A 94 11.97 -2.28 -9.81
N GLU A 95 11.75 -3.58 -10.03
CA GLU A 95 11.07 -4.09 -11.21
C GLU A 95 9.55 -4.11 -11.03
N LEU A 96 9.09 -4.37 -9.79
CA LEU A 96 7.67 -4.44 -9.46
C LEU A 96 7.02 -3.06 -9.32
N LEU A 97 7.73 -2.06 -8.77
CA LEU A 97 7.14 -0.78 -8.39
C LEU A 97 6.47 -0.02 -9.55
N PRO A 98 7.04 0.03 -10.78
CA PRO A 98 6.35 0.62 -11.92
C PRO A 98 5.02 -0.06 -12.23
N ALA A 99 4.99 -1.39 -12.20
CA ALA A 99 3.79 -2.17 -12.48
C ALA A 99 2.73 -2.02 -11.36
N ILE A 100 3.16 -1.83 -10.11
CA ILE A 100 2.28 -1.47 -8.99
C ILE A 100 1.61 -0.12 -9.25
N PHE A 101 2.37 0.92 -9.59
CA PHE A 101 1.82 2.23 -9.88
C PHE A 101 0.89 2.22 -11.10
N GLU A 102 1.21 1.43 -12.12
CA GLU A 102 0.36 1.26 -13.30
C GLU A 102 -1.03 0.69 -12.96
N THR A 103 -1.19 -0.07 -11.87
CA THR A 103 -2.51 -0.55 -11.44
C THR A 103 -3.50 0.58 -11.10
N TRP A 104 -3.01 1.81 -10.91
CA TRP A 104 -3.80 3.00 -10.62
C TRP A 104 -4.10 3.85 -11.86
N SER A 105 -3.54 3.55 -13.04
CA SER A 105 -3.59 4.44 -14.22
C SER A 105 -5.02 4.66 -14.77
N HIS A 106 -5.92 3.71 -14.51
CA HIS A 106 -7.34 3.82 -14.84
C HIS A 106 -8.16 4.61 -13.80
N THR A 107 -7.50 5.12 -12.77
CA THR A 107 -8.09 5.93 -11.69
C THR A 107 -7.66 7.39 -11.82
N ASN A 108 -8.41 8.30 -11.21
CA ASN A 108 -8.07 9.74 -11.19
C ASN A 108 -7.30 10.14 -9.92
N ILE A 109 -6.69 9.18 -9.21
CA ILE A 109 -6.04 9.39 -7.91
C ILE A 109 -4.60 8.86 -7.99
N SER A 110 -3.69 9.51 -7.26
CA SER A 110 -2.31 9.05 -7.15
C SER A 110 -2.23 7.67 -6.50
N PRO A 111 -1.27 6.81 -6.91
CA PRO A 111 -1.00 5.57 -6.21
C PRO A 111 -0.83 5.79 -4.72
N LYS A 112 -1.36 4.88 -3.92
CA LYS A 112 -1.21 4.91 -2.46
C LYS A 112 -0.29 3.78 -2.02
N VAL A 113 0.63 4.10 -1.11
CA VAL A 113 1.50 3.11 -0.46
C VAL A 113 1.35 3.22 1.06
N HIS A 114 1.61 2.12 1.75
CA HIS A 114 1.68 2.07 3.19
C HIS A 114 3.14 1.93 3.62
N ILE A 115 3.51 2.70 4.66
CA ILE A 115 4.80 2.55 5.31
C ILE A 115 4.62 2.34 6.81
N SER A 116 5.47 1.48 7.34
CA SER A 116 5.64 1.23 8.76
C SER A 116 7.10 0.86 9.02
N SER A 117 7.43 0.54 10.26
CA SER A 117 8.75 0.04 10.65
C SER A 117 8.59 -1.06 11.69
N PRO A 118 9.49 -2.07 11.68
CA PRO A 118 9.45 -3.15 12.66
C PRO A 118 9.66 -2.61 14.08
N ARG A 119 8.88 -3.10 15.05
CA ARG A 119 9.06 -2.74 16.47
C ARG A 119 10.44 -3.15 16.99
N SER A 120 10.93 -4.30 16.53
CA SER A 120 12.28 -4.80 16.77
C SER A 120 12.58 -5.94 15.80
N GLU A 121 13.84 -6.39 15.74
CA GLU A 121 14.22 -7.56 14.95
C GLU A 121 13.44 -8.83 15.34
N LYS A 122 13.15 -9.01 16.64
CA LYS A 122 12.38 -10.16 17.14
C LYS A 122 10.89 -10.05 16.83
N GLU A 123 10.39 -8.83 16.75
CA GLU A 123 8.98 -8.53 16.55
C GLU A 123 8.79 -7.77 15.25
N PHE A 124 9.40 -8.31 14.19
CA PHE A 124 9.55 -7.64 12.91
C PHE A 124 8.20 -7.20 12.33
N ARG A 125 7.17 -8.03 12.46
CA ARG A 125 5.82 -7.77 11.91
C ARG A 125 5.01 -6.76 12.74
N ALA A 126 5.42 -6.46 13.96
CA ALA A 126 4.70 -5.50 14.79
C ALA A 126 5.13 -4.07 14.39
N HIS A 127 4.18 -3.16 14.26
CA HIS A 127 4.50 -1.77 13.94
C HIS A 127 5.17 -1.07 15.13
N ALA A 128 6.21 -0.31 14.84
CA ALA A 128 6.89 0.57 15.76
C ALA A 128 6.01 1.77 16.18
N GLU A 129 6.49 2.50 17.19
CA GLU A 129 5.84 3.73 17.64
C GLU A 129 5.95 4.85 16.61
N TYR A 130 7.14 5.00 16.04
CA TYR A 130 7.51 5.98 15.01
C TYR A 130 8.03 5.25 13.77
N ILE A 131 8.15 5.97 12.66
CA ILE A 131 8.78 5.44 11.44
C ILE A 131 10.29 5.58 11.56
N ASP A 132 11.00 4.48 11.32
CA ASP A 132 12.46 4.49 11.18
C ASP A 132 12.81 4.92 9.75
N LEU A 133 13.39 6.11 9.63
CA LEU A 133 13.79 6.66 8.35
C LEU A 133 14.78 5.76 7.62
N GLU A 134 15.76 5.18 8.32
CA GLU A 134 16.78 4.33 7.68
C GLU A 134 16.17 3.02 7.17
N PHE A 135 15.11 2.53 7.82
CA PHE A 135 14.34 1.39 7.34
C PHE A 135 13.63 1.68 6.01
N ILE A 136 12.95 2.84 5.87
CA ILE A 136 12.15 3.15 4.65
C ILE A 136 12.98 3.79 3.52
N LYS A 137 14.17 4.29 3.82
CA LYS A 137 15.02 5.03 2.87
C LYS A 137 15.38 4.26 1.60
N PRO A 138 15.65 2.93 1.63
CA PRO A 138 15.83 2.16 0.40
C PRO A 138 14.62 2.26 -0.54
N PHE A 139 13.40 2.09 -0.02
CA PHE A 139 12.18 2.25 -0.79
C PHE A 139 12.05 3.64 -1.40
N LEU A 140 12.27 4.70 -0.61
CA LEU A 140 12.18 6.07 -1.12
C LEU A 140 13.20 6.34 -2.23
N HIS A 141 14.40 5.75 -2.15
CA HIS A 141 15.41 5.88 -3.20
C HIS A 141 15.02 5.14 -4.48
N ILE A 142 14.37 3.98 -4.37
CA ILE A 142 13.79 3.26 -5.52
C ILE A 142 12.69 4.11 -6.15
N ALA A 143 11.72 4.57 -5.36
CA ALA A 143 10.59 5.37 -5.83
C ALA A 143 11.05 6.66 -6.54
N LYS A 144 12.09 7.33 -6.02
CA LYS A 144 12.70 8.51 -6.64
C LYS A 144 13.15 8.26 -8.08
N LYS A 145 13.69 7.07 -8.41
CA LYS A 145 14.18 6.75 -9.77
C LYS A 145 13.05 6.70 -10.79
N HIS A 146 11.83 6.41 -10.36
CA HIS A 146 10.66 6.28 -11.24
C HIS A 146 9.90 7.60 -11.44
N ASN A 147 10.24 8.67 -10.72
CA ASN A 147 9.69 10.02 -10.87
C ASN A 147 8.15 10.05 -10.97
N HIS A 148 7.48 9.30 -10.08
CA HIS A 148 6.03 9.20 -10.01
C HIS A 148 5.55 9.79 -8.68
N ASN A 149 4.46 10.56 -8.70
CA ASN A 149 3.83 11.06 -7.46
C ASN A 149 3.00 9.96 -6.82
N PHE A 150 3.05 9.82 -5.51
CA PHE A 150 2.25 8.85 -4.75
C PHE A 150 1.98 9.37 -3.34
N ASP A 151 0.90 8.87 -2.75
CA ASP A 151 0.49 9.19 -1.38
C ASP A 151 0.97 8.11 -0.42
N ILE A 152 1.47 8.53 0.75
CA ILE A 152 1.96 7.63 1.80
C ILE A 152 0.98 7.63 2.97
N MET A 153 0.45 6.45 3.30
CA MET A 153 -0.20 6.20 4.59
C MET A 153 0.83 5.73 5.60
N ILE A 154 0.91 6.42 6.74
CA ILE A 154 1.78 6.06 7.84
C ILE A 154 1.01 5.16 8.81
N GLU A 155 1.49 3.93 9.00
CA GLU A 155 0.89 2.96 9.90
C GLU A 155 1.72 2.77 11.17
N SER A 156 1.72 3.76 12.05
CA SER A 156 2.46 3.72 13.32
C SER A 156 1.55 3.81 14.54
N LYS A 157 2.06 3.47 15.73
CA LYS A 157 1.27 3.62 16.97
C LYS A 157 1.04 5.08 17.37
N GLN A 158 2.00 5.97 17.08
CA GLN A 158 1.94 7.38 17.46
C GLN A 158 1.23 8.26 16.41
N LYS A 159 0.75 7.67 15.30
CA LYS A 159 -0.11 8.33 14.31
C LYS A 159 0.46 9.65 13.78
N ASP A 160 -0.20 10.76 14.05
CA ASP A 160 0.17 12.11 13.60
C ASP A 160 1.52 12.58 14.14
N LEU A 161 1.90 12.16 15.35
CA LEU A 161 3.25 12.46 15.87
C LEU A 161 4.35 11.81 15.03
N ALA A 162 4.10 10.59 14.53
CA ALA A 162 5.04 9.93 13.62
C ALA A 162 5.11 10.63 12.26
N LEU A 163 3.99 11.17 11.77
CA LEU A 163 4.00 12.00 10.57
C LEU A 163 4.86 13.25 10.76
N PHE A 164 4.68 13.99 11.85
CA PHE A 164 5.44 15.22 12.09
C PHE A 164 6.94 14.96 12.17
N GLN A 165 7.34 13.94 12.94
CA GLN A 165 8.74 13.54 13.05
C GLN A 165 9.31 13.16 11.67
N LEU A 166 8.61 12.29 10.93
CA LEU A 166 9.08 11.83 9.63
C LEU A 166 9.23 12.97 8.62
N ILE A 167 8.30 13.93 8.60
CA ILE A 167 8.38 15.09 7.70
C ILE A 167 9.59 15.97 8.03
N ASP A 168 9.87 16.21 9.32
CA ASP A 168 11.03 17.00 9.73
C ASP A 168 12.34 16.29 9.38
N GLU A 169 12.42 14.98 9.61
CA GLU A 169 13.56 14.15 9.24
C GLU A 169 13.81 14.12 7.72
N LEU A 170 12.75 13.89 6.93
CA LEU A 170 12.85 13.90 5.45
C LEU A 170 13.22 15.28 4.92
N SER A 171 12.68 16.35 5.50
CA SER A 171 12.99 17.72 5.09
C SER A 171 14.45 18.12 5.37
N ALA A 172 15.12 17.44 6.30
CA ALA A 172 16.54 17.64 6.58
C ALA A 172 17.46 16.94 5.54
N ILE A 173 16.94 16.02 4.72
CA ILE A 173 17.71 15.35 3.68
C ILE A 173 17.99 16.32 2.52
N ARG A 174 19.26 16.47 2.16
CA ARG A 174 19.68 17.31 1.03
C ARG A 174 18.97 16.89 -0.26
N GLY A 175 18.34 17.86 -0.90
CA GLY A 175 17.62 17.68 -2.17
C GLY A 175 16.12 17.48 -1.99
N ILE A 176 15.63 17.18 -0.79
CA ILE A 176 14.20 17.18 -0.50
C ILE A 176 13.76 18.62 -0.22
N LYS A 177 12.63 19.00 -0.81
CA LYS A 177 11.95 20.28 -0.56
C LYS A 177 10.57 20.01 0.02
N ARG A 178 10.27 20.62 1.16
CA ARG A 178 8.91 20.66 1.71
C ARG A 178 8.11 21.73 0.99
N ILE A 179 7.12 21.31 0.21
CA ILE A 179 6.31 22.20 -0.62
C ILE A 179 5.19 22.82 0.22
N SER A 180 4.45 21.99 0.96
CA SER A 180 3.39 22.42 1.87
C SER A 180 3.04 21.28 2.83
N GLY A 181 2.66 21.57 4.09
CA GLY A 181 2.18 20.53 5.01
C GLY A 181 3.08 19.29 5.06
N ALA A 182 2.56 18.14 4.64
CA ALA A 182 3.28 16.87 4.50
C ALA A 182 3.67 16.52 3.05
N MET A 183 3.53 17.45 2.10
CA MET A 183 3.94 17.29 0.71
C MET A 183 5.42 17.61 0.53
N LEU A 184 6.18 16.61 0.08
CA LEU A 184 7.60 16.68 -0.18
C LEU A 184 7.90 16.43 -1.65
N GLN A 185 8.96 17.04 -2.16
CA GLN A 185 9.50 16.79 -3.50
C GLN A 185 10.99 16.44 -3.36
N TRP A 186 11.42 15.31 -3.92
CA TRP A 186 12.82 14.84 -3.88
C TRP A 186 13.44 14.74 -5.29
#